data_AF-A0A2W6ZIC4-F1
#
_entry.id   AF-A0A2W6ZIC4-F1
#
_cell.length_a   1.000
_cell.length_b   1.000
_cell.length_c   1.000
_cell.angle_alpha   90.00
_cell.angle_beta   90.00
_cell.angle_gamma   90.00
#
_symmetry.space_group_name_H-M   'P 1'
#
loop_
_entity.id
_entity.type
_entity.pdbx_description
1 polymer ?
#
loop_
_entity_poly.entity_id
_entity_poly.type
_entity_poly.pdbx_seq_one_letter_code
_entity_poly.pdbx_strand_id
1 'polypeptide(L)'
;MSAPSARSRGSHRDSNPSGEEATVEAWPYLDEALLRPSRSRKVCMTCHWFRHHAGVNCIPLLTCQLHQGLLAQGEHLTHRCQGWTDDMTRHRGWCPEVA
;
A
#
# COMPACT_ATOMS: atom_id res chain seq x y z
N MET A 1 23.84 -28.48 46.80
CA MET A 1 23.82 -27.28 45.94
C MET A 1 22.94 -27.60 44.76
N SER A 2 21.80 -26.92 44.65
CA SER A 2 20.59 -27.35 43.93
C SER A 2 20.65 -27.08 42.42
N ALA A 3 20.05 -27.97 41.63
CA ALA A 3 19.82 -27.81 40.19
C ALA A 3 18.86 -26.65 39.88
N PRO A 4 18.98 -25.96 38.73
CA PRO A 4 17.96 -25.03 38.30
C PRO A 4 16.79 -25.74 37.60
N SER A 5 15.59 -25.42 38.07
CA SER A 5 14.27 -25.85 37.57
C SER A 5 14.04 -25.55 36.10
N ALA A 6 13.36 -26.49 35.44
CA ALA A 6 12.67 -26.33 34.16
C ALA A 6 11.74 -25.09 34.19
N ARG A 7 11.86 -24.22 33.18
CA ARG A 7 10.89 -23.16 32.91
C ARG A 7 9.87 -23.62 31.88
N SER A 8 8.66 -23.79 32.37
CA SER A 8 7.43 -24.13 31.65
C SER A 8 6.97 -23.00 30.72
N ARG A 9 6.51 -23.41 29.53
CA ARG A 9 5.35 -22.89 28.76
C ARG A 9 5.11 -21.38 28.72
N GLY A 10 5.34 -20.80 27.54
CA GLY A 10 4.55 -19.68 27.03
C GLY A 10 3.77 -20.14 25.81
N SER A 11 2.53 -20.61 26.00
CA SER A 11 1.54 -20.70 24.92
C SER A 11 1.07 -19.29 24.64
N HIS A 12 1.57 -18.64 23.60
CA HIS A 12 0.92 -17.43 23.07
C HIS A 12 -0.28 -17.87 22.24
N ARG A 13 -1.38 -18.19 22.92
CA ARG A 13 -2.71 -18.12 22.32
C ARG A 13 -3.16 -16.69 22.54
N ASP A 14 -3.07 -15.86 21.50
CA ASP A 14 -4.00 -14.77 21.36
C ASP A 14 -4.78 -15.01 20.07
N SER A 15 -6.02 -15.40 20.33
CA SER A 15 -7.10 -15.57 19.39
C SER A 15 -7.37 -14.24 18.65
N ASN A 16 -7.32 -14.30 17.33
CA ASN A 16 -8.26 -13.72 16.37
C ASN A 16 -9.01 -12.42 16.73
N PRO A 17 -8.83 -11.34 15.94
CA PRO A 17 -9.91 -10.43 15.64
C PRO A 17 -10.51 -10.84 14.28
N SER A 18 -11.61 -11.60 14.28
CA SER A 18 -12.55 -11.58 13.14
C SER A 18 -13.32 -10.26 13.19
N GLY A 19 -12.62 -9.15 13.02
CA GLY A 19 -13.14 -8.08 12.20
C GLY A 19 -12.78 -8.47 10.78
N GLU A 20 -13.72 -8.38 9.85
CA GLU A 20 -13.41 -8.43 8.42
C GLU A 20 -12.45 -7.27 8.13
N GLU A 21 -11.15 -7.51 8.30
CA GLU A 21 -10.12 -6.65 7.73
C GLU A 21 -10.31 -6.81 6.22
N ALA A 22 -10.98 -5.81 5.62
CA ALA A 22 -11.28 -5.81 4.21
C ALA A 22 -9.98 -6.07 3.47
N THR A 23 -9.88 -7.27 2.89
CA THR A 23 -8.67 -7.66 2.17
C THR A 23 -8.50 -6.67 1.02
N VAL A 24 -7.25 -6.39 0.61
CA VAL A 24 -6.96 -5.39 -0.42
C VAL A 24 -7.75 -5.65 -1.70
N GLU A 25 -8.11 -6.90 -2.00
CA GLU A 25 -8.97 -7.29 -3.12
C GLU A 25 -10.39 -6.70 -3.05
N ALA A 26 -10.92 -6.45 -1.85
CA ALA A 26 -12.26 -5.93 -1.64
C ALA A 26 -12.33 -4.39 -1.74
N TRP A 27 -11.19 -3.71 -1.89
CA TRP A 27 -11.16 -2.26 -2.04
C TRP A 27 -11.83 -1.83 -3.36
N PRO A 28 -12.61 -0.74 -3.35
CA PRO A 28 -13.20 -0.23 -4.58
C PRO A 28 -12.12 0.30 -5.52
N TYR A 29 -12.39 0.26 -6.82
CA TYR A 29 -11.59 1.03 -7.77
C TYR A 29 -11.82 2.52 -7.56
N LEU A 30 -10.74 3.29 -7.63
CA LEU A 30 -10.82 4.75 -7.59
C LEU A 30 -11.46 5.28 -8.87
N ASP A 31 -12.30 6.29 -8.71
CA ASP A 31 -12.99 6.98 -9.80
C ASP A 31 -12.31 8.31 -10.17
N GLU A 32 -12.89 9.00 -11.14
CA GLU A 32 -12.41 10.30 -11.64
C GLU A 32 -12.55 11.43 -10.60
N ALA A 33 -13.29 11.24 -9.50
CA ALA A 33 -13.36 12.21 -8.41
C ALA A 33 -12.05 12.20 -7.60
N LEU A 34 -11.41 11.03 -7.48
CA LEU A 34 -10.17 10.83 -6.73
C LEU A 34 -8.93 10.84 -7.62
N LEU A 35 -9.05 10.46 -8.90
CA LEU A 35 -7.96 10.43 -9.87
C LEU A 35 -7.99 11.61 -10.82
N ARG A 36 -6.84 12.28 -10.96
CA ARG A 36 -6.66 13.41 -11.89
C ARG A 36 -5.67 13.04 -13.00
N PRO A 37 -6.00 13.27 -14.28
CA PRO A 37 -5.06 13.04 -15.38
C PRO A 37 -3.75 13.81 -15.18
N SER A 38 -2.65 13.19 -15.60
CA SER A 38 -1.29 13.73 -15.54
C SER A 38 -0.55 13.41 -16.84
N ARG A 39 0.10 14.42 -17.41
CA ARG A 39 0.96 14.28 -18.61
C ARG A 39 2.43 14.48 -18.27
N SER A 40 2.81 14.10 -17.06
CA SER A 40 4.14 14.31 -16.48
C SER A 40 4.54 13.11 -15.64
N ARG A 41 5.74 13.15 -15.02
CA ARG A 41 6.14 12.13 -14.03
C ARG A 41 5.31 12.14 -12.74
N LYS A 42 4.40 13.11 -12.56
CA LYS A 42 3.52 13.25 -11.39
C LYS A 42 2.34 12.28 -11.48
N VAL A 43 2.59 10.99 -11.29
CA VAL A 43 1.59 9.91 -11.44
C VAL A 43 1.53 9.04 -10.20
N CYS A 44 0.44 8.28 -10.04
CA CYS A 44 0.22 7.40 -8.89
C CYS A 44 1.38 6.43 -8.67
N MET A 45 2.00 5.88 -9.71
CA MET A 45 3.18 4.99 -9.57
C MET A 45 4.34 5.65 -8.80
N THR A 46 4.46 6.98 -8.86
CA THR A 46 5.47 7.78 -8.15
C THR A 46 4.94 8.40 -6.84
N CYS A 47 3.70 8.11 -6.47
CA CYS A 47 3.08 8.63 -5.26
C CYS A 47 3.58 7.86 -4.03
N HIS A 48 3.78 8.57 -2.92
CA HIS A 48 4.16 7.96 -1.65
C HIS A 48 3.18 6.86 -1.18
N TRP A 49 1.90 7.05 -1.47
CA TRP A 49 0.82 6.16 -1.04
C TRP A 49 0.61 4.96 -1.95
N PHE A 50 1.32 4.89 -3.07
CA PHE A 50 1.17 3.80 -4.01
C PHE A 50 1.86 2.53 -3.52
N ARG A 51 1.18 1.39 -3.63
CA ARG A 51 1.75 0.07 -3.32
C ARG A 51 1.28 -0.95 -4.35
N HIS A 52 2.19 -1.88 -4.67
CA HIS A 52 1.86 -3.13 -5.34
C HIS A 52 1.57 -4.18 -4.28
N HIS A 53 0.47 -4.90 -4.45
CA HIS A 53 0.15 -6.09 -3.67
C HIS A 53 0.05 -7.30 -4.60
N ALA A 54 0.48 -8.46 -4.14
CA ALA A 54 0.25 -9.70 -4.86
C ALA A 54 -1.18 -10.16 -4.55
N GLY A 55 -2.09 -10.04 -5.51
CA GLY A 55 -3.45 -10.56 -5.38
C GLY A 55 -3.52 -12.07 -5.63
N VAL A 56 -4.75 -12.58 -5.76
CA VAL A 56 -5.02 -13.98 -6.07
C VAL A 56 -4.24 -14.43 -7.31
N ASN A 57 -3.64 -15.63 -7.24
CA ASN A 57 -2.78 -16.19 -8.28
C ASN A 57 -1.57 -15.30 -8.65
N CYS A 58 -1.12 -14.45 -7.72
CA CYS A 58 -0.03 -13.49 -7.92
C CYS A 58 -0.31 -12.45 -9.02
N ILE A 59 -1.59 -12.18 -9.32
CA ILE A 59 -1.96 -11.07 -10.19
C ILE A 59 -1.75 -9.76 -9.42
N PRO A 60 -0.95 -8.81 -9.93
CA PRO A 60 -0.62 -7.60 -9.18
C PRO A 60 -1.84 -6.70 -9.03
N LEU A 61 -2.09 -6.25 -7.80
CA LEU A 61 -3.06 -5.22 -7.46
C LEU A 61 -2.32 -3.90 -7.25
N LEU A 62 -2.80 -2.88 -7.96
CA LEU A 62 -2.29 -1.52 -7.90
C LEU A 62 -3.13 -0.74 -6.92
N THR A 63 -2.53 -0.19 -5.87
CA THR A 63 -3.31 0.38 -4.76
C THR A 63 -2.87 1.79 -4.40
N CYS A 64 -3.81 2.56 -3.88
CA CYS A 64 -3.56 3.80 -3.18
C CYS A 64 -3.93 3.65 -1.70
N GLN A 65 -2.92 3.67 -0.83
CA GLN A 65 -3.10 3.47 0.61
C GLN A 65 -3.81 4.65 1.29
N LEU A 66 -3.71 5.87 0.73
CA LEU A 66 -4.41 7.04 1.25
C LEU A 66 -5.93 6.91 1.11
N HIS A 67 -6.39 6.39 -0.03
CA HIS A 67 -7.81 6.27 -0.36
C HIS A 67 -8.36 4.87 -0.13
N GLN A 68 -7.52 3.92 0.32
CA GLN A 68 -7.87 2.49 0.44
C GLN A 68 -8.61 1.97 -0.80
N GLY A 69 -8.03 2.24 -1.98
CA GLY A 69 -8.66 1.94 -3.27
C GLY A 69 -7.70 1.34 -4.29
N LEU A 70 -8.26 0.61 -5.24
CA LEU A 70 -7.57 0.01 -6.37
C LEU A 70 -7.44 0.99 -7.54
N LEU A 71 -6.35 0.89 -8.27
CA LEU A 71 -6.13 1.61 -9.53
C LEU A 71 -6.38 0.61 -10.67
N ALA A 72 -7.16 1.01 -11.67
CA ALA A 72 -7.26 0.19 -12.88
C ALA A 72 -5.91 0.11 -13.60
N GLN A 73 -5.72 -0.94 -14.40
CA GLN A 73 -4.46 -1.13 -15.12
C GLN A 73 -4.20 0.07 -16.04
N GLY A 74 -2.99 0.64 -15.96
CA GLY A 74 -2.59 1.83 -16.70
C GLY A 74 -2.90 3.17 -16.01
N GLU A 75 -3.94 3.27 -15.17
CA GLU A 75 -4.28 4.52 -14.44
C GLU A 75 -3.12 5.02 -13.58
N HIS A 76 -2.36 4.11 -12.99
CA HIS A 76 -1.18 4.43 -12.18
C HIS A 76 -0.06 5.15 -12.95
N LEU A 77 -0.06 5.09 -14.28
CA LEU A 77 0.93 5.71 -15.18
C LEU A 77 0.42 7.01 -15.82
N THR A 78 -0.88 7.27 -15.77
CA THR A 78 -1.51 8.40 -16.48
C THR A 78 -2.28 9.33 -15.54
N HIS A 79 -2.57 8.91 -14.31
CA HIS A 79 -3.31 9.68 -13.32
C HIS A 79 -2.53 9.81 -12.01
N ARG A 80 -2.92 10.77 -11.18
CA ARG A 80 -2.45 10.93 -9.80
C ARG A 80 -3.62 11.12 -8.84
N CYS A 81 -3.48 10.64 -7.61
CA CYS A 81 -4.38 10.97 -6.53
C CYS A 81 -3.99 12.31 -5.88
N GLN A 82 -4.85 12.78 -4.97
CA GLN A 82 -4.66 14.05 -4.25
C GLN A 82 -3.51 13.99 -3.24
N GLY A 83 -3.09 12.79 -2.84
CA GLY A 83 -1.93 12.59 -1.97
C GLY A 83 -0.59 12.84 -2.65
N TRP A 84 -0.55 12.98 -3.98
CA TRP A 84 0.68 13.32 -4.70
C TRP A 84 0.97 14.82 -4.54
N THR A 85 2.12 15.17 -3.98
CA THR A 85 2.57 16.57 -3.83
C THR A 85 4.05 16.73 -4.18
N ASP A 86 4.44 17.91 -4.68
CA ASP A 86 5.85 18.25 -4.95
C ASP A 86 6.70 18.21 -3.67
N ASP A 87 6.09 18.56 -2.54
CA ASP A 87 6.69 18.52 -1.20
C ASP A 87 7.18 17.11 -0.82
N MET A 88 6.39 16.08 -1.12
CA MET A 88 6.79 14.68 -0.91
C MET A 88 7.99 14.23 -1.76
N THR A 89 8.15 14.81 -2.95
CA THR A 89 9.33 14.55 -3.79
C THR A 89 10.59 15.18 -3.17
N ARG A 90 10.45 16.37 -2.57
CA ARG A 90 11.56 17.14 -1.99
C ARG A 90 12.02 16.59 -0.63
N HIS A 91 11.10 16.18 0.24
CA HIS A 91 11.44 15.78 1.61
C HIS A 91 12.06 14.39 1.76
N ARG A 92 11.84 13.48 0.81
CA ARG A 92 12.25 12.08 0.97
C ARG A 92 13.59 11.73 0.32
N GLY A 93 14.34 12.72 -0.22
CA GLY A 93 15.58 12.43 -0.95
C GLY A 93 15.37 11.40 -2.07
N TRP A 94 14.15 11.39 -2.64
CA TRP A 94 13.72 10.39 -3.60
C TRP A 94 14.61 10.47 -4.84
N CYS A 95 15.49 9.47 -5.00
CA CYS A 95 16.47 9.45 -6.08
C CYS A 95 15.77 9.27 -7.45
N PRO A 96 16.10 10.12 -8.44
CA PRO A 96 15.39 10.23 -9.70
C PRO A 96 16.17 9.55 -10.83
N GLU A 97 16.51 8.25 -10.76
CA GLU A 97 17.18 7.54 -11.88
C GLU A 97 16.35 7.49 -13.20
N VAL A 98 15.24 8.22 -13.28
CA VAL A 98 14.60 8.65 -14.53
C VAL A 98 14.81 10.16 -14.70
N ALA A 99 16.04 10.63 -14.90
CA ALA A 99 16.35 11.99 -15.33
C ALA A 99 16.78 11.99 -16.79
#